data_AF-A0A6F8XZP9-F1
#
_entry.id   AF-A0A6F8XZP9-F1
#
_cell.length_a   1.000
_cell.length_b   1.000
_cell.length_c   1.000
_cell.angle_alpha   90.00
_cell.angle_beta   90.00
_cell.angle_gamma   90.00
#
_symmetry.space_group_name_H-M   'P 1'
#
loop_
_entity.id
_entity.type
_entity.pdbx_description
1 polymer ?
#
loop_
_entity_poly.entity_id
_entity_poly.type
_entity_poly.pdbx_seq_one_letter_code
_entity_poly.pdbx_strand_id
1 'polypeptide(L)'
;MTASVSEKQARQVAEAARESEWRKPSFGKELFLGRFRLDLIDPWPAASQESVADAEAYLAKLDAYVRSEVDGARIEREAHIPDDVFHGLAALGVFGMKIDKKYGGLGLSNLYYCKALTLAGSVNPSIGALLSAHQSIGVPQPLKLFGTDEQKQKYLPRLAGGEVSAFLLTEPDVGSDPARLGTTAEPVEGGQPSGSNGDGRSASTRRSPRRSRNQRC
;
A
#
# COMPACT_ATOMS: atom_id res chain seq x y z
N MET A 1 15.12 4.69 -31.26
CA MET A 1 13.95 3.92 -31.71
C MET A 1 13.12 3.55 -30.49
N THR A 2 12.13 4.37 -30.15
CA THR A 2 11.24 4.16 -29.00
C THR A 2 10.14 3.19 -29.39
N ALA A 3 10.14 1.99 -28.81
CA ALA A 3 9.07 1.01 -29.02
C ALA A 3 7.78 1.53 -28.37
N SER A 4 6.80 1.93 -29.18
CA SER A 4 5.46 2.25 -28.71
C SER A 4 4.79 0.94 -28.25
N VAL A 5 4.55 0.78 -26.95
CA VAL A 5 3.80 -0.35 -26.42
C VAL A 5 2.34 -0.17 -26.81
N SER A 6 1.80 -1.05 -27.64
CA SER A 6 0.40 -1.07 -28.06
C SER A 6 -0.53 -1.52 -26.92
N GLU A 7 -1.81 -1.13 -26.97
CA GLU A 7 -2.86 -1.63 -26.07
C GLU A 7 -2.88 -3.16 -25.99
N LYS A 8 -2.67 -3.83 -27.13
CA LYS A 8 -2.59 -5.29 -27.22
C LYS A 8 -1.42 -5.84 -26.40
N GLN A 9 -0.26 -5.19 -26.43
CA GLN A 9 0.91 -5.57 -25.63
C GLN A 9 0.68 -5.30 -24.14
N ALA A 10 0.06 -4.17 -23.77
CA ALA A 10 -0.28 -3.90 -22.37
C ALA A 10 -1.26 -4.94 -21.80
N ARG A 11 -2.29 -5.32 -22.58
CA ARG A 11 -3.23 -6.39 -22.22
C ARG A 11 -2.56 -7.75 -22.14
N GLN A 12 -1.63 -8.06 -23.06
CA GLN A 12 -0.85 -9.29 -23.00
C GLN A 12 0.06 -9.36 -21.78
N VAL A 13 0.65 -8.24 -21.35
CA VAL A 13 1.43 -8.18 -20.10
C VAL A 13 0.53 -8.40 -18.89
N ALA A 14 -0.67 -7.80 -18.86
CA ALA A 14 -1.63 -8.03 -17.79
C ALA A 14 -2.14 -9.48 -17.72
N GLU A 15 -2.39 -10.11 -18.88
CA GLU A 15 -2.76 -11.52 -18.97
C GLU A 15 -1.59 -12.45 -18.59
N ALA A 16 -0.37 -12.13 -19.02
CA ALA A 16 0.84 -12.88 -18.67
C ALA A 16 1.23 -12.74 -17.19
N ALA A 17 0.78 -11.68 -16.51
CA ALA A 17 0.92 -11.50 -15.08
C ALA A 17 -0.07 -12.35 -14.25
N ARG A 18 -1.08 -12.97 -14.89
CA ARG A 18 -1.93 -13.96 -14.21
C ARG A 18 -1.09 -15.19 -13.90
N GLU A 19 -1.12 -15.63 -12.64
CA GLU A 19 -0.44 -16.86 -12.21
C GLU A 19 -0.99 -18.07 -12.99
N SER A 20 -0.19 -18.58 -13.93
CA SER A 20 -0.48 -19.79 -14.70
C SER A 20 -0.10 -21.07 -13.94
N GLU A 21 0.86 -20.96 -13.02
CA GLU A 21 1.32 -22.06 -12.16
C GLU A 21 1.00 -21.79 -10.69
N TRP A 22 0.04 -22.54 -10.15
CA TRP A 22 -0.35 -22.45 -8.75
C TRP A 22 0.68 -23.16 -7.86
N ARG A 23 1.76 -22.46 -7.53
CA ARG A 23 2.86 -22.99 -6.71
C ARG A 23 2.46 -23.29 -5.26
N LYS A 24 1.30 -22.76 -4.81
CA LYS A 24 0.70 -23.03 -3.50
C LYS A 24 -0.79 -23.39 -3.68
N PRO A 25 -1.23 -24.60 -3.26
CA PRO A 25 -2.64 -24.95 -3.27
C PRO A 25 -3.44 -24.02 -2.33
N SER A 26 -4.63 -23.61 -2.76
CA SER A 26 -5.52 -22.73 -1.98
C SER A 26 -6.61 -23.57 -1.31
N PHE A 27 -6.75 -23.44 0.02
CA PHE A 27 -7.83 -24.11 0.76
C PHE A 27 -9.20 -23.78 0.17
N GLY A 28 -9.47 -22.51 -0.12
CA GLY A 28 -10.73 -22.09 -0.72
C GLY A 28 -10.98 -22.78 -2.06
N LYS A 29 -9.99 -22.79 -2.96
CA LYS A 29 -10.09 -23.48 -4.26
C LYS A 29 -10.37 -24.98 -4.09
N GLU A 30 -9.64 -25.64 -3.20
CA GLU A 30 -9.81 -27.08 -2.95
C GLU A 30 -11.20 -27.38 -2.40
N LEU A 31 -11.69 -26.56 -1.47
CA LEU A 31 -13.04 -26.67 -0.92
C LEU A 31 -14.12 -26.52 -2.01
N PHE A 32 -13.99 -25.53 -2.91
CA PHE A 32 -14.88 -25.36 -4.07
C PHE A 32 -14.86 -26.58 -5.01
N LEU A 33 -13.73 -27.28 -5.09
CA LEU A 33 -13.57 -28.50 -5.88
C LEU A 33 -13.95 -29.78 -5.09
N GLY A 34 -14.59 -29.64 -3.94
CA GLY A 34 -15.06 -30.75 -3.11
C GLY A 34 -13.96 -31.47 -2.33
N ARG A 35 -12.77 -30.88 -2.20
CA ARG A 35 -11.62 -31.46 -1.49
C ARG A 35 -11.35 -30.69 -0.19
N PHE A 36 -11.61 -31.34 0.94
CA PHE A 36 -11.35 -30.75 2.25
C PHE A 36 -9.88 -30.93 2.65
N ARG A 37 -9.06 -29.93 2.33
CA ARG A 37 -7.60 -29.91 2.57
C ARG A 37 -7.24 -29.08 3.80
N LEU A 38 -7.64 -29.55 4.98
CA LEU A 38 -7.44 -28.83 6.25
C LEU A 38 -5.97 -28.51 6.54
N ASP A 39 -5.04 -29.33 6.05
CA ASP A 39 -3.60 -29.16 6.13
C ASP A 39 -3.07 -27.83 5.54
N LEU A 40 -3.87 -27.15 4.72
CA LEU A 40 -3.51 -25.85 4.12
C LEU A 40 -3.71 -24.66 5.05
N ILE A 41 -4.46 -24.84 6.15
CA ILE A 41 -4.78 -23.78 7.12
C ILE A 41 -4.52 -24.21 8.58
N ASP A 42 -4.33 -25.51 8.82
CA ASP A 42 -4.04 -26.09 10.13
C ASP A 42 -2.86 -27.08 10.06
N PRO A 43 -1.87 -27.00 10.96
CA PRO A 43 -1.75 -26.03 12.04
C PRO A 43 -1.47 -24.61 11.53
N TRP A 44 -1.85 -23.61 12.33
CA TRP A 44 -1.62 -22.21 11.98
C TRP A 44 -0.13 -21.94 11.73
N PRO A 45 0.25 -21.25 10.63
CA PRO A 45 1.65 -20.98 10.33
C PRO A 45 2.29 -20.11 11.40
N ALA A 46 3.36 -20.62 12.02
CA ALA A 46 4.13 -19.90 13.03
C ALA A 46 5.31 -19.13 12.41
N ALA A 47 5.56 -17.91 12.90
CA ALA A 47 6.74 -17.13 12.58
C ALA A 47 7.91 -17.49 13.52
N SER A 48 9.14 -17.03 13.22
CA SER A 48 10.29 -17.25 14.11
C SER A 48 10.11 -16.50 15.43
N GLN A 49 10.61 -17.07 16.54
CA GLN A 49 10.49 -16.48 17.88
C GLN A 49 11.06 -15.06 17.97
N GLU A 50 12.19 -14.80 17.31
CA GLU A 50 12.81 -13.48 17.26
C GLU A 50 11.91 -12.45 16.56
N SER A 51 11.35 -12.80 15.38
CA SER A 51 10.44 -11.91 14.65
C SER A 51 9.16 -11.60 15.43
N VAL A 52 8.70 -12.55 16.24
CA VAL A 52 7.55 -12.39 17.13
C VAL A 52 7.89 -11.42 18.26
N ALA A 53 9.04 -11.59 18.93
CA ALA A 53 9.43 -10.74 20.05
C ALA A 53 9.57 -9.26 19.66
N ASP A 54 10.28 -8.98 18.57
CA ASP A 54 10.42 -7.62 18.02
C ASP A 54 9.05 -6.99 17.71
N ALA A 55 8.16 -7.76 17.09
CA ALA A 55 6.87 -7.28 16.66
C ALA A 55 5.91 -7.04 17.84
N GLU A 56 5.87 -7.95 18.83
CA GLU A 56 5.07 -7.75 20.05
C GLU A 56 5.59 -6.54 20.87
N ALA A 57 6.90 -6.35 20.95
CA ALA A 57 7.49 -5.17 21.60
C ALA A 57 7.10 -3.86 20.90
N TYR A 58 7.04 -3.86 19.58
CA TYR A 58 6.52 -2.72 18.82
C TYR A 58 5.03 -2.49 19.06
N LEU A 59 4.21 -3.55 19.02
CA LEU A 59 2.77 -3.42 19.29
C LEU A 59 2.49 -2.87 20.68
N ALA A 60 3.26 -3.24 21.69
CA ALA A 60 3.13 -2.69 23.05
C ALA A 60 3.40 -1.17 23.09
N LYS A 61 4.41 -0.69 22.36
CA LYS A 61 4.70 0.75 22.24
C LYS A 61 3.58 1.49 21.51
N LEU A 62 3.09 0.91 20.42
CA LEU A 62 1.98 1.48 19.65
C LEU A 62 0.71 1.53 20.50
N ASP A 63 0.35 0.45 21.18
CA ASP A 63 -0.84 0.38 22.06
C ASP A 63 -0.78 1.44 23.16
N ALA A 64 0.37 1.57 23.83
CA ALA A 64 0.56 2.59 24.85
C ALA A 64 0.32 4.01 24.29
N TYR A 65 0.95 4.34 23.16
CA TYR A 65 0.81 5.65 22.53
C TYR A 65 -0.63 5.94 22.07
N VAL A 66 -1.27 5.01 21.34
CA VAL A 66 -2.62 5.25 20.83
C VAL A 66 -3.65 5.35 21.95
N ARG A 67 -3.41 4.75 23.12
CA ARG A 67 -4.31 4.87 24.27
C ARG A 67 -4.10 6.14 25.09
N SER A 68 -2.87 6.65 25.16
CA SER A 68 -2.55 7.81 26.00
C SER A 68 -2.60 9.14 25.24
N GLU A 69 -2.12 9.17 24.01
CA GLU A 69 -1.89 10.42 23.27
C GLU A 69 -2.99 10.73 22.23
N VAL A 70 -3.83 9.76 21.87
CA VAL A 70 -4.79 9.92 20.78
C VAL A 70 -6.21 10.10 21.31
N ASP A 71 -6.74 11.31 21.19
CA ASP A 71 -8.16 11.59 21.38
C ASP A 71 -8.95 11.30 20.09
N GLY A 72 -9.51 10.09 20.01
CA GLY A 72 -10.34 9.69 18.87
C GLY A 72 -11.61 10.53 18.68
N ALA A 73 -12.14 11.14 19.75
CA ALA A 73 -13.32 12.00 19.67
C ALA A 73 -12.97 13.39 19.14
N ARG A 74 -11.75 13.89 19.40
CA ARG A 74 -11.21 15.10 18.75
C ARG A 74 -11.12 14.90 17.25
N ILE A 75 -10.55 13.79 16.79
CA ILE A 75 -10.43 13.45 15.36
C ILE A 75 -11.81 13.47 14.69
N GLU A 76 -12.82 12.88 15.33
CA GLU A 76 -14.19 12.85 14.80
C GLU A 76 -14.81 14.25 14.71
N ARG A 77 -14.71 15.04 15.78
CA ARG A 77 -15.29 16.40 15.82
C ARG A 77 -14.62 17.37 14.84
N GLU A 78 -13.30 17.24 14.66
CA GLU A 78 -12.51 18.11 13.79
C GLU A 78 -12.46 17.61 12.34
N ALA A 79 -12.94 16.38 12.07
CA ALA A 79 -12.87 15.71 10.77
C ALA A 79 -11.43 15.68 10.18
N HIS A 80 -10.43 15.60 11.05
CA HIS A 80 -9.02 15.70 10.70
C HIS A 80 -8.18 14.96 11.75
N ILE A 81 -7.09 14.30 11.34
CA ILE A 81 -6.11 13.74 12.26
C ILE A 81 -5.14 14.86 12.63
N PRO A 82 -5.10 15.32 13.89
CA PRO A 82 -4.24 16.43 14.29
C PRO A 82 -2.76 16.19 14.01
N ASP A 83 -2.03 17.25 13.68
CA ASP A 83 -0.59 17.18 13.38
C ASP A 83 0.23 16.57 14.52
N ASP A 84 -0.13 16.82 15.78
CA ASP A 84 0.54 16.25 16.95
C ASP A 84 0.41 14.72 16.99
N VAL A 85 -0.79 14.21 16.72
CA VAL A 85 -1.06 12.77 16.59
C VAL A 85 -0.32 12.19 15.39
N PHE A 86 -0.39 12.87 14.25
CA PHE A 86 0.27 12.43 13.02
C PHE A 86 1.80 12.30 13.21
N HIS A 87 2.44 13.33 13.76
CA HIS A 87 3.89 13.33 13.97
C HIS A 87 4.34 12.33 15.04
N GLY A 88 3.57 12.17 16.12
CA GLY A 88 3.91 11.18 17.15
C GLY A 88 3.76 9.74 16.63
N LEU A 89 2.74 9.46 15.81
CA LEU A 89 2.64 8.20 15.08
C LEU A 89 3.82 8.02 14.10
N ALA A 90 4.18 9.04 13.33
CA ALA A 90 5.31 8.99 12.41
C ALA A 90 6.64 8.67 13.14
N ALA A 91 6.87 9.27 14.32
CA ALA A 91 8.04 9.03 15.14
C ALA A 91 8.13 7.58 15.67
N LEU A 92 7.01 6.88 15.80
CA LEU A 92 6.97 5.45 16.12
C LEU A 92 7.28 4.54 14.91
N GLY A 93 7.35 5.09 13.70
CA GLY A 93 7.64 4.32 12.48
C GLY A 93 6.42 3.64 11.86
N VAL A 94 5.20 4.11 12.14
CA VAL A 94 3.96 3.49 11.63
C VAL A 94 3.88 3.47 10.09
N PHE A 95 4.53 4.42 9.41
CA PHE A 95 4.61 4.47 7.95
C PHE A 95 5.67 3.53 7.36
N GLY A 96 6.47 2.87 8.22
CA GLY A 96 7.51 1.92 7.83
C GLY A 96 7.23 0.47 8.23
N MET A 97 6.04 0.14 8.73
CA MET A 97 5.75 -1.16 9.37
C MET A 97 6.15 -2.37 8.52
N LYS A 98 5.77 -2.41 7.23
CA LYS A 98 6.07 -3.54 6.33
C LYS A 98 7.34 -3.37 5.48
N ILE A 99 7.96 -2.20 5.57
CA ILE A 99 9.18 -1.88 4.84
C ILE A 99 10.34 -2.65 5.47
N ASP A 100 11.23 -3.21 4.65
CA ASP A 100 12.38 -3.97 5.12
C ASP A 100 13.29 -3.11 6.00
N LYS A 101 13.85 -3.72 7.06
CA LYS A 101 14.77 -3.04 7.98
C LYS A 101 15.96 -2.41 7.26
N LYS A 102 16.43 -2.97 6.14
CA LYS A 102 17.53 -2.38 5.34
C LYS A 102 17.20 -1.02 4.70
N TYR A 103 15.91 -0.70 4.58
CA TYR A 103 15.43 0.60 4.11
C TYR A 103 14.93 1.48 5.27
N GLY A 104 15.22 1.14 6.52
CA GLY A 104 14.77 1.88 7.70
C GLY A 104 13.35 1.57 8.18
N GLY A 105 12.71 0.53 7.64
CA GLY A 105 11.40 0.06 8.11
C GLY A 105 11.48 -0.87 9.33
N LEU A 106 10.32 -1.34 9.78
CA LEU A 106 10.23 -2.26 10.93
C LEU A 106 10.27 -3.74 10.52
N GLY A 107 10.03 -4.05 9.25
CA GLY A 107 10.05 -5.43 8.73
C GLY A 107 8.95 -6.33 9.28
N LEU A 108 7.82 -5.78 9.75
CA LEU A 108 6.73 -6.56 10.30
C LEU A 108 6.13 -7.51 9.25
N SER A 109 5.76 -8.70 9.72
CA SER A 109 4.97 -9.63 8.90
C SER A 109 3.55 -9.09 8.68
N ASN A 110 2.84 -9.64 7.70
CA ASN A 110 1.47 -9.23 7.42
C ASN A 110 0.54 -9.41 8.63
N LEU A 111 0.76 -10.46 9.44
CA LEU A 111 -0.01 -10.70 10.66
C LEU A 111 0.17 -9.55 11.67
N TYR A 112 1.41 -9.16 11.93
CA TYR A 112 1.74 -8.11 12.90
C TYR A 112 1.35 -6.72 12.40
N TYR A 113 1.46 -6.48 11.10
CA TYR A 113 0.88 -5.31 10.47
C TYR A 113 -0.65 -5.23 10.68
N CYS A 114 -1.38 -6.33 10.46
CA CYS A 114 -2.83 -6.36 10.70
C CYS A 114 -3.15 -6.11 12.19
N LYS A 115 -2.41 -6.70 13.12
CA LYS A 115 -2.57 -6.43 14.56
C LYS A 115 -2.37 -4.93 14.87
N ALA A 116 -1.34 -4.30 14.30
CA ALA A 116 -1.08 -2.88 14.49
C ALA A 116 -2.22 -2.00 13.95
N LEU A 117 -2.75 -2.32 12.76
CA LEU A 117 -3.92 -1.63 12.21
C LEU A 117 -5.16 -1.79 13.10
N THR A 118 -5.40 -2.99 13.64
CA THR A 118 -6.52 -3.23 14.57
C THR A 118 -6.39 -2.40 15.84
N LEU A 119 -5.19 -2.32 16.42
CA LEU A 119 -4.93 -1.50 17.61
C LEU A 119 -5.19 -0.02 17.33
N ALA A 120 -4.56 0.55 16.30
CA ALA A 120 -4.74 1.95 15.96
C ALA A 120 -6.20 2.29 15.58
N GLY A 121 -6.83 1.42 14.78
CA GLY A 121 -8.22 1.55 14.36
C GLY A 121 -9.22 1.43 15.51
N SER A 122 -8.88 0.73 16.59
CA SER A 122 -9.74 0.62 17.79
C SER A 122 -9.89 1.94 18.55
N VAL A 123 -8.96 2.88 18.36
CA VAL A 123 -9.03 4.22 18.95
C VAL A 123 -9.74 5.18 18.00
N ASN A 124 -9.38 5.18 16.72
CA ASN A 124 -10.15 5.85 15.67
C ASN A 124 -9.92 5.19 14.30
N PRO A 125 -10.99 4.84 13.55
CA PRO A 125 -10.87 4.13 12.28
C PRO A 125 -10.14 4.92 11.18
N SER A 126 -10.15 6.26 11.24
CA SER A 126 -9.44 7.11 10.28
C SER A 126 -7.92 6.92 10.32
N ILE A 127 -7.36 6.63 11.49
CA ILE A 127 -5.93 6.29 11.62
C ILE A 127 -5.66 4.95 10.93
N GLY A 128 -6.48 3.94 11.20
CA GLY A 128 -6.38 2.64 10.53
C GLY A 128 -6.49 2.77 9.00
N ALA A 129 -7.40 3.62 8.52
CA ALA A 129 -7.57 3.91 7.10
C ALA A 129 -6.33 4.59 6.48
N LEU A 130 -5.77 5.62 7.14
CA LEU A 130 -4.55 6.30 6.72
C LEU A 130 -3.38 5.32 6.57
N LEU A 131 -3.13 4.52 7.62
CA LEU A 131 -2.04 3.56 7.63
C LEU A 131 -2.23 2.45 6.59
N SER A 132 -3.46 1.96 6.44
CA SER A 132 -3.79 0.95 5.44
C SER A 132 -3.67 1.47 4.02
N ALA A 133 -4.19 2.66 3.72
CA ALA A 133 -4.07 3.27 2.40
C ALA A 133 -2.60 3.48 2.02
N HIS A 134 -1.78 3.98 2.95
CA HIS A 134 -0.35 4.19 2.71
C HIS A 134 0.41 2.88 2.49
N GLN A 135 0.23 1.85 3.32
CA GLN A 135 1.09 0.66 3.34
C GLN A 135 0.54 -0.51 2.49
N SER A 136 -0.78 -0.65 2.36
CA SER A 136 -1.41 -1.79 1.69
C SER A 136 -1.50 -1.60 0.18
N ILE A 137 -1.84 -0.39 -0.26
CA ILE A 137 -2.08 -0.07 -1.68
C ILE A 137 -1.23 1.11 -2.16
N GLY A 138 -0.78 1.97 -1.24
CA GLY A 138 0.17 3.03 -1.51
C GLY A 138 1.54 2.50 -1.91
N VAL A 139 2.40 3.44 -2.29
CA VAL A 139 3.71 3.22 -2.93
C VAL A 139 4.58 2.11 -2.31
N PRO A 140 4.66 1.92 -0.96
CA PRO A 140 5.41 0.81 -0.36
C PRO A 140 5.10 -0.57 -0.95
N GLN A 141 3.83 -0.89 -1.22
CA GLN A 141 3.44 -2.23 -1.66
C GLN A 141 3.81 -2.50 -3.13
N PRO A 142 3.45 -1.66 -4.12
CA PRO A 142 3.90 -1.84 -5.50
C PRO A 142 5.42 -1.78 -5.66
N LEU A 143 6.12 -0.90 -4.93
CA LEU A 143 7.59 -0.86 -4.98
C LEU A 143 8.21 -2.15 -4.45
N LYS A 144 7.68 -2.72 -3.37
CA LYS A 144 8.17 -3.99 -2.83
C LYS A 144 8.03 -5.13 -3.83
N LEU A 145 6.90 -5.20 -4.54
CA LEU A 145 6.58 -6.28 -5.47
C LEU A 145 7.21 -6.11 -6.85
N PHE A 146 7.21 -4.89 -7.39
CA PHE A 146 7.51 -4.62 -8.81
C PHE A 146 8.58 -3.57 -9.03
N GLY A 147 9.02 -2.86 -7.97
CA GLY A 147 10.01 -1.80 -8.11
C GLY A 147 11.40 -2.31 -8.44
N THR A 148 12.17 -1.52 -9.19
CA THR A 148 13.60 -1.77 -9.39
C THR A 148 14.37 -1.52 -8.09
N ASP A 149 15.61 -2.00 -8.01
CA ASP A 149 16.43 -1.77 -6.83
C ASP A 149 16.73 -0.27 -6.63
N GLU A 150 16.93 0.49 -7.70
CA GLU A 150 17.12 1.95 -7.64
C GLU A 150 15.87 2.67 -7.11
N GLN A 151 14.67 2.24 -7.53
CA GLN A 151 13.41 2.80 -7.02
C GLN A 151 13.21 2.47 -5.54
N LYS A 152 13.49 1.22 -5.15
CA LYS A 152 13.40 0.79 -3.75
C LYS A 152 14.35 1.59 -2.86
N GLN A 153 15.62 1.73 -3.26
CA GLN A 153 16.62 2.50 -2.52
C GLN A 153 16.27 3.98 -2.41
N LYS A 154 15.65 4.57 -3.44
CA LYS A 154 15.27 5.98 -3.44
C LYS A 154 14.04 6.28 -2.58
N TYR A 155 13.00 5.45 -2.66
CA TYR A 155 11.68 5.80 -2.11
C TYR A 155 11.35 5.09 -0.79
N LEU A 156 11.77 3.84 -0.58
CA LEU A 156 11.43 3.13 0.65
C LEU A 156 11.98 3.80 1.92
N PRO A 157 13.21 4.35 1.94
CA PRO A 157 13.70 5.09 3.11
C PRO A 157 12.89 6.34 3.43
N ARG A 158 12.40 7.06 2.41
CA ARG A 158 11.56 8.25 2.59
C ARG A 158 10.22 7.91 3.21
N LEU A 159 9.59 6.84 2.72
CA LEU A 159 8.31 6.34 3.23
C LEU A 159 8.46 5.81 4.66
N ALA A 160 9.54 5.06 4.94
CA ALA A 160 9.86 4.63 6.29
C ALA A 160 10.14 5.81 7.23
N GLY A 161 10.70 6.90 6.70
CA GLY A 161 10.94 8.17 7.40
C GLY A 161 9.70 9.04 7.64
N GLY A 162 8.50 8.58 7.26
CA GLY A 162 7.24 9.28 7.56
C GLY A 162 6.61 10.02 6.39
N GLU A 163 7.18 9.97 5.19
CA GLU A 163 6.48 10.46 4.01
C GLU A 163 5.26 9.59 3.69
N VAL A 164 4.13 10.23 3.38
CA VAL A 164 2.87 9.55 3.08
C VAL A 164 2.71 9.38 1.59
N SER A 165 1.99 8.34 1.20
CA SER A 165 1.70 8.02 -0.19
C SER A 165 0.23 7.70 -0.33
N ALA A 166 -0.30 7.96 -1.53
CA ALA A 166 -1.69 7.71 -1.89
C ALA A 166 -1.76 6.80 -3.11
N PHE A 167 -2.88 6.07 -3.21
CA PHE A 167 -3.19 5.24 -4.37
C PHE A 167 -4.26 5.92 -5.22
N LEU A 168 -3.87 6.41 -6.39
CA LEU A 168 -4.72 7.23 -7.26
C LEU A 168 -5.33 6.38 -8.37
N LEU A 169 -6.42 5.69 -8.06
CA LEU A 169 -7.17 4.88 -9.02
C LEU A 169 -8.54 5.46 -9.34
N THR A 170 -9.34 5.80 -8.33
CA THR A 170 -10.72 6.25 -8.51
C THR A 170 -10.80 7.58 -9.27
N GLU A 171 -11.73 7.67 -10.23
CA GLU A 171 -12.10 8.90 -10.94
C GLU A 171 -13.58 9.22 -10.69
N PRO A 172 -14.08 10.45 -10.97
CA PRO A 172 -15.46 10.83 -10.66
C PRO A 172 -16.54 9.86 -11.18
N ASP A 173 -16.30 9.21 -12.32
CA ASP A 173 -17.23 8.26 -12.95
C ASP A 173 -16.73 6.79 -12.88
N VAL A 174 -15.64 6.52 -12.14
CA VAL A 174 -14.96 5.21 -12.13
C VAL A 174 -14.64 4.78 -10.69
N GLY A 175 -15.36 3.77 -10.21
CA GLY A 175 -15.13 3.11 -8.92
C GLY A 175 -14.91 1.60 -9.08
N SER A 176 -15.99 0.82 -9.05
CA SER A 176 -15.95 -0.65 -9.13
C SER A 176 -15.49 -1.23 -10.47
N ASP A 177 -15.46 -0.41 -11.53
CA ASP A 177 -15.03 -0.81 -12.89
C ASP A 177 -13.77 -0.03 -13.33
N PRO A 178 -12.59 -0.38 -12.80
CA PRO A 178 -11.34 0.31 -13.10
C PRO A 178 -10.88 0.12 -14.56
N ALA A 179 -11.54 -0.72 -15.36
CA ALA A 179 -11.24 -0.82 -16.79
C ALA A 179 -11.68 0.43 -17.56
N ARG A 180 -12.51 1.30 -16.95
CA ARG A 180 -13.08 2.51 -17.55
C ARG A 180 -12.32 3.80 -17.24
N LEU A 181 -11.11 3.73 -16.68
CA LEU A 181 -10.29 4.90 -16.38
C LEU A 181 -10.09 5.78 -17.63
N GLY A 182 -10.25 7.09 -17.44
CA GLY A 182 -10.04 8.09 -18.49
C GLY A 182 -8.66 8.76 -18.42
N THR A 183 -7.91 8.60 -17.33
CA THR A 183 -6.56 9.15 -17.19
C THR A 183 -5.60 8.49 -18.17
N THR A 184 -4.95 9.30 -19.00
CA THR A 184 -3.96 8.85 -19.99
C THR A 184 -2.55 9.29 -19.61
N ALA A 185 -1.56 8.51 -20.06
CA ALA A 185 -0.15 8.85 -19.98
C ALA A 185 0.46 8.74 -21.39
N GLU A 186 0.74 9.88 -22.01
CA GLU A 186 1.36 9.93 -23.34
C GLU A 186 2.89 10.10 -23.22
N PRO A 187 3.68 9.25 -23.90
CA PRO A 187 5.13 9.45 -23.98
C PRO A 187 5.45 10.78 -24.65
N VAL A 188 6.36 11.55 -24.06
CA VAL A 188 6.87 12.81 -24.66
C VAL A 188 8.28 12.59 -25.20
N GLU A 189 8.64 13.30 -26.27
CA GLU A 189 9.98 13.22 -26.86
C GLU A 189 11.03 13.74 -25.86
N GLY A 190 12.08 12.95 -25.62
CA GLY A 190 13.05 13.22 -24.54
C GLY A 190 12.55 12.89 -23.13
N GLY A 191 11.30 12.45 -22.98
CA GLY A 191 10.77 11.90 -21.73
C GLY A 191 11.45 10.59 -21.40
N GLN A 192 12.07 10.53 -20.23
CA GLN A 192 12.48 9.26 -19.62
C GLN A 192 11.22 8.38 -19.49
N PRO A 193 11.23 7.10 -19.92
CA PRO A 193 10.08 6.23 -19.72
C PRO A 193 9.71 6.25 -18.24
N SER A 194 8.42 6.37 -17.92
CA SER A 194 7.88 6.43 -16.55
C SER A 194 8.43 5.27 -15.71
N GLY A 195 9.57 5.46 -15.05
CA GLY A 195 10.36 4.38 -14.47
C GLY A 195 11.86 4.66 -14.36
N SER A 196 12.44 5.51 -15.21
CA SER A 196 13.85 5.94 -15.10
C SER A 196 13.99 7.28 -14.38
N ASN A 197 15.00 7.34 -13.52
CA ASN A 197 15.08 8.20 -12.34
C ASN A 197 15.28 9.70 -12.66
N GLY A 198 14.52 10.57 -11.98
CA GLY A 198 14.80 12.00 -11.87
C GLY A 198 13.52 12.81 -11.72
N ASP A 199 13.45 13.75 -10.78
CA ASP A 199 12.39 14.76 -10.76
C ASP A 199 12.23 15.37 -12.15
N GLY A 200 11.05 15.25 -12.76
CA GLY A 200 10.85 15.78 -14.10
C GLY A 200 9.59 15.23 -14.75
N ARG A 201 8.60 16.12 -14.89
CA ARG A 201 7.34 15.93 -15.63
C ARG A 201 7.61 15.19 -16.96
N SER A 202 7.29 13.90 -17.03
CA SER A 202 7.56 13.07 -18.24
C SER A 202 6.32 12.36 -18.80
N ALA A 203 5.14 12.66 -18.28
CA ALA A 203 3.86 12.30 -18.89
C ALA A 203 2.92 13.51 -18.79
N SER A 204 2.32 13.93 -19.92
CA SER A 204 1.19 14.85 -19.85
C SER A 204 -0.01 14.07 -19.33
N THR A 205 -0.34 14.25 -18.05
CA THR A 205 -1.60 13.75 -17.50
C THR A 205 -2.70 14.72 -17.92
N ARG A 206 -3.49 14.36 -18.93
CA ARG A 206 -4.69 15.13 -19.29
C ARG A 206 -5.89 14.53 -18.59
N ARG A 207 -6.63 15.34 -17.81
CA ARG A 207 -8.01 15.01 -17.44
C ARG A 207 -8.88 15.12 -18.68
N SER A 208 -9.69 14.10 -18.93
CA SER A 208 -10.75 14.16 -19.94
C SER A 208 -11.70 15.34 -19.64
N PRO A 209 -12.13 16.14 -20.63
CA PRO A 209 -12.87 17.39 -20.42
C PRO A 209 -14.35 17.20 -20.05
N ARG A 210 -14.72 16.15 -19.31
CA ARG A 210 -16.11 15.87 -18.95
C ARG A 210 -16.44 16.37 -17.53
N ARG A 211 -17.21 17.45 -17.51
CA ARG A 211 -18.01 18.09 -16.44
C ARG A 211 -17.47 18.01 -15.00
N SER A 212 -16.98 19.15 -14.52
CA SER A 212 -16.73 19.44 -13.12
C SER A 212 -18.00 19.27 -12.26
N ARG A 213 -18.00 18.30 -11.34
CA ARG A 213 -18.71 18.42 -10.07
C ARG A 213 -17.68 18.41 -8.96
N ASN A 214 -17.74 19.45 -8.13
CA ASN A 214 -16.88 19.66 -6.97
C ASN A 214 -16.91 18.43 -6.05
N GLN A 215 -15.76 17.76 -5.90
CA GLN A 215 -15.43 17.02 -4.70
C GLN A 215 -14.07 17.54 -4.23
N ARG A 216 -14.07 18.14 -3.04
CA ARG A 216 -12.86 18.47 -2.29
C ARG A 216 -12.38 17.15 -1.67
N CYS A 217 -11.11 16.83 -1.90
CA CYS A 217 -10.38 15.86 -1.08
C CYS A 217 -10.12 16.47 0.31
#